data_AF-A0A553FS79-F1
#
_entry.id   AF-A0A553FS79-F1
#
_cell.length_a   1.000
_cell.length_b   1.000
_cell.length_c   1.000
_cell.angle_alpha   90.00
_cell.angle_beta   90.00
_cell.angle_gamma   90.00
#
_symmetry.space_group_name_H-M   'P 1'
#
loop_
_entity.id
_entity.type
_entity.pdbx_description
1 polymer ?
#
loop_
_entity_poly.entity_id
_entity_poly.type
_entity_poly.pdbx_seq_one_letter_code
_entity_poly.pdbx_strand_id
1 'polypeptide(L)'
;MEKKYQSILVIVLGFIILSYLFEYRNLEYFAVGLGVLSMIIPAFGRGLVYVWEKIAFALGWFNSRVLLSIIYYLILLPIALLNRWFKSSNKLRLKNETSESMFKERNFTYKKADLENIW
;
A
#
# COMPACT_ATOMS: atom_id res chain seq x y z
N MET A 1 -21.10 -14.09 -16.64
CA MET A 1 -22.33 -13.44 -16.14
C MET A 1 -22.51 -13.62 -14.63
N GLU A 2 -22.08 -14.75 -14.08
CA GLU A 2 -22.18 -15.14 -12.66
C GLU A 2 -21.70 -14.07 -11.66
N LYS A 3 -20.49 -13.51 -11.86
CA LYS A 3 -19.91 -12.52 -10.93
C LYS A 3 -20.71 -11.21 -10.82
N LYS A 4 -21.50 -10.85 -11.84
CA LYS A 4 -22.25 -9.58 -11.85
C LYS A 4 -23.41 -9.60 -10.84
N TYR A 5 -24.14 -10.71 -10.79
CA TYR A 5 -25.24 -10.88 -9.84
C TYR A 5 -24.73 -10.96 -8.40
N GLN A 6 -23.55 -11.54 -8.18
CA GLN A 6 -22.89 -11.54 -6.87
C GLN A 6 -22.59 -10.11 -6.40
N SER A 7 -22.00 -9.26 -7.26
CA SER A 7 -21.72 -7.86 -6.90
C SER A 7 -23.00 -7.08 -6.62
N ILE A 8 -24.05 -7.27 -7.40
CA ILE A 8 -25.36 -6.63 -7.18
C ILE A 8 -25.95 -7.07 -5.83
N LEU A 9 -25.90 -8.36 -5.50
CA LEU A 9 -26.36 -8.85 -4.19
C LEU A 9 -25.56 -8.25 -3.03
N VAL A 10 -24.23 -8.15 -3.17
CA VAL A 10 -23.38 -7.51 -2.16
C VAL A 10 -23.75 -6.03 -1.98
N ILE A 11 -24.04 -5.31 -3.07
CA ILE A 11 -24.49 -3.91 -3.01
C ILE A 11 -25.83 -3.82 -2.27
N VAL A 12 -26.82 -4.65 -2.62
CA VAL A 12 -28.15 -4.67 -1.99
C VAL A 12 -28.03 -5.01 -0.50
N LEU A 13 -27.27 -6.06 -0.15
CA LEU A 13 -27.01 -6.43 1.24
C LEU A 13 -26.34 -5.30 2.01
N GLY A 14 -25.35 -4.63 1.41
CA GLY A 14 -24.69 -3.47 2.02
C GLY A 14 -25.68 -2.36 2.35
N PHE A 15 -26.59 -2.02 1.43
CA PHE A 15 -27.63 -1.02 1.66
C PHE A 15 -28.65 -1.44 2.74
N ILE A 16 -29.01 -2.73 2.83
CA ILE A 16 -29.89 -3.25 3.88
C ILE A 16 -29.21 -3.18 5.27
N ILE A 17 -27.92 -3.53 5.34
CA ILE A 17 -27.16 -3.41 6.59
C ILE A 17 -27.06 -1.94 7.00
N LEU A 18 -26.79 -1.04 6.04
CA LEU A 18 -26.82 0.41 6.27
C LEU A 18 -28.19 0.90 6.74
N SER A 19 -29.30 0.41 6.17
CA SER A 19 -30.64 0.82 6.62
C SER A 19 -30.93 0.42 8.05
N TYR A 20 -30.41 -0.74 8.48
CA TYR A 20 -30.52 -1.18 9.87
C TYR A 20 -29.66 -0.35 10.82
N LEU A 21 -28.44 0.00 10.41
CA LEU A 21 -27.49 0.75 11.24
C LEU A 21 -27.91 2.22 11.45
N PHE A 22 -28.57 2.81 10.45
CA PHE A 22 -29.05 4.19 10.51
C PHE A 22 -30.55 4.32 10.82
N GLU A 23 -31.25 3.22 11.11
CA GLU A 23 -32.70 3.14 11.40
C GLU A 23 -33.63 3.78 10.35
N TYR A 24 -33.14 4.02 9.13
CA TYR A 24 -33.93 4.58 8.03
C TYR A 24 -34.75 3.51 7.32
N ARG A 25 -35.99 3.32 7.78
CA ARG A 25 -36.94 2.32 7.21
C ARG A 25 -37.20 2.47 5.70
N ASN A 26 -37.10 3.68 5.16
CA ASN A 26 -37.33 3.93 3.73
C ASN A 26 -36.18 3.38 2.85
N LEU A 27 -34.99 3.20 3.42
CA LEU A 27 -33.80 2.79 2.68
C LEU A 27 -33.83 1.30 2.31
N GLU A 28 -34.51 0.47 3.11
CA GLU A 28 -34.68 -0.96 2.84
C GLU A 28 -35.51 -1.19 1.56
N TYR A 29 -36.66 -0.51 1.43
CA TYR A 29 -37.49 -0.58 0.22
C TYR A 29 -36.74 -0.09 -1.02
N PHE A 30 -35.93 0.95 -0.86
CA PHE A 30 -35.08 1.44 -1.95
C PHE A 30 -34.04 0.40 -2.37
N ALA A 31 -33.36 -0.25 -1.42
CA ALA A 31 -32.37 -1.29 -1.69
C ALA A 31 -32.97 -2.48 -2.45
N VAL A 32 -34.13 -2.97 -2.00
CA VAL A 32 -34.87 -4.06 -2.65
C VAL A 32 -35.31 -3.65 -4.06
N GLY A 33 -35.88 -2.44 -4.21
CA GLY A 33 -36.28 -1.89 -5.51
C GLY A 33 -35.10 -1.78 -6.48
N LEU A 34 -33.93 -1.36 -5.99
CA LEU A 34 -32.71 -1.22 -6.78
C LEU A 34 -32.18 -2.59 -7.23
N GLY A 35 -32.25 -3.61 -6.36
CA GLY A 35 -31.95 -4.99 -6.70
C GLY A 35 -32.87 -5.55 -7.79
N VAL A 36 -34.18 -5.42 -7.63
CA VAL A 36 -35.18 -5.88 -8.61
C VAL A 36 -35.02 -5.15 -9.94
N LEU A 37 -34.85 -3.82 -9.92
CA LEU A 37 -34.65 -3.01 -11.13
C LEU A 37 -33.39 -3.43 -11.90
N SER A 38 -32.32 -3.78 -11.18
CA SER A 38 -31.07 -4.26 -11.79
C SER A 38 -31.22 -5.62 -12.49
N MET A 39 -32.16 -6.46 -12.05
CA MET A 39 -32.49 -7.75 -12.69
C MET A 39 -33.37 -7.56 -13.92
N ILE A 40 -34.36 -6.66 -13.85
CA ILE A 40 -35.27 -6.36 -14.97
C ILE A 40 -34.52 -5.65 -16.10
N ILE A 41 -33.60 -4.74 -15.76
CA ILE A 41 -32.85 -3.93 -16.73
C ILE A 41 -31.35 -4.23 -16.61
N PRO A 42 -30.82 -5.20 -17.38
CA PRO A 42 -29.41 -5.59 -17.32
C PRO A 42 -28.43 -4.43 -17.61
N ALA A 43 -28.84 -3.43 -18.40
CA ALA A 43 -28.03 -2.24 -18.67
C ALA A 43 -27.82 -1.39 -17.41
N PHE A 44 -28.87 -1.23 -16.59
CA PHE A 44 -28.79 -0.50 -15.32
C PHE A 44 -27.91 -1.24 -14.31
N GLY A 45 -28.10 -2.55 -14.17
CA GLY A 45 -27.25 -3.38 -13.30
C GLY A 45 -25.78 -3.32 -13.68
N ARG A 46 -25.45 -3.31 -14.98
CA ARG A 46 -24.07 -3.11 -15.45
C ARG A 46 -23.51 -1.74 -15.08
N GLY A 47 -24.30 -0.68 -15.22
CA GLY A 47 -23.90 0.67 -14.82
C GLY A 47 -23.64 0.78 -13.33
N LEU A 48 -24.50 0.19 -12.51
CA LEU A 48 -24.35 0.16 -11.05
C LEU A 48 -23.05 -0.55 -10.63
N VAL A 49 -22.81 -1.75 -11.16
CA VAL A 49 -21.57 -2.50 -10.88
C VAL A 49 -20.34 -1.73 -11.34
N TYR A 50 -20.40 -1.07 -12.50
CA TYR A 50 -19.29 -0.24 -12.99
C TYR A 50 -18.95 0.90 -12.03
N VAL A 51 -19.96 1.61 -11.52
CA VAL A 51 -19.77 2.68 -10.52
C VAL A 51 -19.20 2.10 -9.22
N TRP A 52 -19.72 0.97 -8.76
CA TRP A 52 -19.20 0.28 -7.58
C TRP A 52 -17.74 -0.13 -7.74
N GLU A 53 -17.36 -0.69 -8.88
CA GLU A 53 -15.98 -1.06 -9.18
C GLU A 53 -15.05 0.15 -9.26
N LYS A 54 -15.50 1.29 -9.79
CA LYS A 54 -14.74 2.55 -9.77
C LYS A 54 -14.43 3.01 -8.35
N ILE A 55 -15.41 2.90 -7.44
CA ILE A 55 -15.23 3.22 -6.02
C ILE A 55 -14.23 2.25 -5.38
N ALA A 56 -14.39 0.95 -5.62
CA ALA A 56 -13.48 -0.07 -5.13
C ALA A 56 -12.03 0.15 -5.64
N PHE A 57 -11.87 0.56 -6.90
CA PHE A 57 -10.56 0.90 -7.46
C PHE A 57 -9.93 2.11 -6.77
N ALA A 58 -10.71 3.17 -6.52
CA ALA A 58 -10.24 4.34 -5.79
C ALA A 58 -9.83 3.99 -4.35
N LEU A 59 -10.64 3.17 -3.66
CA LEU A 59 -10.33 2.64 -2.34
C LEU A 59 -9.06 1.78 -2.35
N GLY A 60 -8.88 0.91 -3.33
CA GLY A 60 -7.68 0.08 -3.47
C GLY A 60 -6.42 0.92 -3.70
N TRP A 61 -6.51 1.95 -4.54
CA TRP A 61 -5.42 2.89 -4.78
C TRP A 61 -5.07 3.71 -3.52
N PHE A 62 -6.08 4.16 -2.78
CA PHE A 62 -5.89 4.87 -1.51
C PHE A 62 -5.26 3.94 -0.47
N ASN A 63 -5.77 2.73 -0.31
CA ASN A 63 -5.28 1.74 0.65
C ASN A 63 -3.80 1.40 0.43
N SER A 64 -3.36 1.21 -0.82
CA SER A 64 -1.96 0.93 -1.13
C SER A 64 -1.02 2.06 -0.66
N ARG A 65 -1.42 3.32 -0.88
CA ARG A 65 -0.65 4.49 -0.44
C ARG A 65 -0.64 4.64 1.08
N VAL A 66 -1.79 4.45 1.72
CA VAL A 66 -1.93 4.53 3.17
C VAL A 66 -1.11 3.44 3.83
N LEU A 67 -1.22 2.19 3.38
CA LEU A 67 -0.48 1.06 3.92
C LEU A 67 1.03 1.29 3.81
N LEU A 68 1.52 1.72 2.63
CA LEU A 68 2.93 2.03 2.43
C LEU A 68 3.40 3.17 3.32
N SER A 69 2.59 4.22 3.47
CA SER A 69 2.89 5.36 4.34
C SER A 69 2.98 4.91 5.81
N ILE A 70 2.02 4.10 6.27
CA ILE A 70 2.00 3.54 7.62
C ILE A 70 3.27 2.71 7.87
N ILE A 71 3.60 1.79 6.95
CA ILE A 71 4.82 0.97 7.06
C ILE A 71 6.07 1.86 7.10
N TYR A 72 6.13 2.88 6.24
CA TYR A 72 7.25 3.81 6.23
C TYR A 72 7.40 4.53 7.57
N TYR A 73 6.33 5.12 8.10
CA TYR A 73 6.39 5.91 9.33
C TYR A 73 6.54 5.07 10.60
N LEU A 74 5.92 3.89 10.68
CA LEU A 74 5.97 3.02 11.87
C LEU A 74 7.19 2.11 11.91
N ILE A 75 7.76 1.74 10.77
CA ILE A 75 8.84 0.75 10.69
C ILE A 75 10.10 1.38 10.12
N LEU A 76 10.06 1.85 8.87
CA LEU A 76 11.29 2.28 8.18
C LEU A 76 11.89 3.55 8.80
N LEU A 77 11.07 4.55 9.10
CA LEU A 77 11.48 5.82 9.67
C LEU A 77 12.14 5.66 11.05
N PRO A 78 11.53 4.97 12.05
CA PRO A 78 12.19 4.78 13.34
C PRO A 78 13.47 3.98 13.20
N ILE A 79 13.52 2.95 12.34
CA ILE A 79 14.76 2.20 12.08
C ILE A 79 15.84 3.13 11.51
N ALA A 80 15.49 4.02 10.57
CA ALA A 80 16.44 4.97 9.98
C ALA A 80 16.93 5.99 11.01
N LEU A 81 16.04 6.50 11.87
CA LEU A 81 16.38 7.42 12.97
C LEU A 81 17.26 6.75 14.03
N LEU A 82 16.93 5.53 14.44
CA LEU A 82 17.75 4.73 15.35
C LEU A 82 19.14 4.49 14.72
N ASN A 83 19.20 4.09 13.45
CA ASN A 83 20.47 3.92 12.74
C ASN A 83 21.26 5.23 12.67
N ARG A 84 20.60 6.39 12.53
CA ARG A 84 21.25 7.71 12.56
C ARG A 84 21.75 8.09 13.95
N TRP A 85 21.02 7.77 15.01
CA TRP A 85 21.41 8.07 16.39
C TRP A 85 22.48 7.12 16.93
N PHE A 86 22.42 5.83 16.57
CA PHE A 86 23.39 4.82 17.03
C PHE A 86 24.67 4.76 16.18
N LYS A 87 24.66 5.16 14.89
CA LYS A 87 25.90 5.22 14.09
C LYS A 87 26.71 6.48 14.39
N SER A 88 27.55 6.38 15.42
CA SER A 88 28.62 7.33 15.74
C SER A 88 29.81 7.28 14.74
N SER A 89 29.84 6.38 13.76
CA SER A 89 30.95 6.33 12.81
C SER A 89 30.46 6.07 11.39
N ASN A 90 30.91 6.94 10.50
CA ASN A 90 30.64 6.96 9.08
C ASN A 90 31.32 5.75 8.40
N LYS A 91 30.87 4.52 8.71
CA LYS A 91 31.49 3.27 8.20
C LYS A 91 31.50 3.20 6.66
N LEU A 92 30.54 3.87 6.02
CA LEU A 92 30.44 3.94 4.56
C LEU A 92 31.18 5.15 3.96
N ARG A 93 31.81 6.02 4.77
CA ARG A 93 32.47 7.28 4.34
C ARG A 93 31.68 8.05 3.27
N LEU A 94 30.34 8.09 3.40
CA LEU A 94 29.47 8.68 2.38
C LEU A 94 29.44 10.21 2.42
N LYS A 95 29.96 10.78 3.51
CA LYS A 95 30.09 12.22 3.69
C LYS A 95 31.54 12.51 4.05
N ASN A 96 32.24 13.16 3.13
CA ASN A 96 33.65 13.48 3.24
C ASN A 96 33.78 14.81 4.00
N GLU A 97 33.82 14.76 5.33
CA GLU A 97 33.93 15.98 6.14
C GLU A 97 35.37 16.31 6.55
N THR A 98 36.32 15.39 6.38
CA THR A 98 37.67 15.55 6.94
C THR A 98 38.83 15.07 6.05
N SER A 99 38.59 14.50 4.86
CA SER A 99 39.67 13.96 4.01
C SER A 99 39.70 14.63 2.64
N GLU A 100 40.87 15.02 2.13
CA GLU A 100 41.01 15.54 0.75
C GLU A 100 40.73 14.47 -0.32
N SER A 101 40.80 13.19 0.05
CA SER A 101 40.67 12.07 -0.88
C SER A 101 39.85 10.91 -0.30
N MET A 102 39.09 10.25 -1.18
CA MET A 102 38.39 9.00 -0.88
C MET A 102 39.35 7.82 -0.73
N PHE A 103 40.58 7.93 -1.23
CA PHE A 103 41.62 6.92 -1.04
C PHE A 103 42.08 6.88 0.42
N LYS A 104 42.32 5.67 0.95
CA LYS A 104 43.01 5.48 2.22
C LYS A 104 44.47 5.20 1.92
N GLU A 105 45.38 5.96 2.53
CA GLU A 105 46.80 5.60 2.52
C GLU A 105 46.98 4.27 3.26
N ARG A 106 47.51 3.29 2.55
CA ARG A 106 47.80 1.96 3.08
C ARG A 106 49.31 1.80 3.14
N ASN A 107 49.92 2.26 4.24
CA ASN A 107 51.32 2.00 4.53
C ASN A 107 51.48 0.55 5.03
N PHE A 108 51.39 -0.41 4.09
CA PHE A 108 51.51 -1.83 4.39
C PHE A 108 52.73 -2.42 3.68
N THR A 109 53.62 -3.05 4.45
CA THR A 109 54.78 -3.77 3.90
C THR A 109 54.33 -5.14 3.43
N TYR A 110 54.32 -5.34 2.11
CA TYR A 110 53.91 -6.59 1.47
C TYR A 110 54.75 -7.78 1.95
N LYS A 111 54.08 -8.86 2.37
CA LYS A 111 54.72 -10.13 2.67
C LYS A 111 54.47 -11.12 1.54
N LYS A 112 55.34 -12.14 1.44
CA LYS A 112 55.26 -13.16 0.37
C LYS A 112 53.89 -13.85 0.29
N ALA A 113 53.24 -14.06 1.43
CA ALA A 113 51.90 -14.66 1.51
C ALA A 113 50.80 -13.78 0.89
N ASP A 114 50.98 -12.46 0.85
CA ASP A 114 49.99 -11.53 0.25
C ASP A 114 50.04 -11.56 -1.28
N LEU A 115 51.06 -12.21 -1.87
CA LEU A 115 51.25 -12.33 -3.32
C LEU A 115 50.77 -13.68 -3.87
N GLU A 116 50.37 -14.62 -3.01
CA GLU A 116 49.91 -15.95 -3.47
C GLU A 116 48.48 -15.91 -4.04
N ASN A 117 47.66 -14.91 -3.67
CA ASN A 117 46.33 -14.69 -4.24
C ASN A 117 46.02 -13.19 -4.37
N ILE A 118 46.44 -12.62 -5.49
CA ILE A 118 46.42 -11.18 -5.77
C ILE A 118 45.06 -10.66 -6.28
N TRP A 119 44.07 -11.55 -6.42
CA TRP A 119 42.77 -11.29 -7.06
C TRP A 119 41.62 -11.32 -6.05
#